data_AF-A0A9D7AAY8-F1
#
_entry.id   AF-A0A9D7AAY8-F1
#
_cell.length_a   1.000
_cell.length_b   1.000
_cell.length_c   1.000
_cell.angle_alpha   90.00
_cell.angle_beta   90.00
_cell.angle_gamma   90.00
#
_symmetry.space_group_name_H-M   'P 1'
#
loop_
_entity.id
_entity.type
_entity.pdbx_description
1 polymer ?
#
loop_
_entity_poly.entity_id
_entity_poly.type
_entity_poly.pdbx_seq_one_letter_code
_entity_poly.pdbx_strand_id
1 'polypeptide(L)'
;MAPSKERPKQTVSDQENSMHFRQSNAGGINVGLHWAWSNLIDYFAMDEMTEIQASITLYNKKWSAISLFLISAAGVAGGIWIGMVKSWTGFFIAGLFVRWLPIAIVQRIPGCPYLHVDQSGFTISNLFRRNTVPWSAVDQFFVVTIRHTGIWVRQIVGFNFVPSCHQLKKFRQFAKIIGKCEGAIPDTYGKKANELAQFLNERLEIARSNDPCYSLKARLNLALKFAQEWGENYGRPIQGRLRQACPNLHTEELDHFNDVARVAMECGYDLIFIIAKKRGRDGIWPEWRESYLAQYPWVDENNLARLFSTGMYYAWKDGVGQ
;
A
#
# COMPACT_ATOMS: atom_id res chain seq x y z
N MET A 1 79.71 -24.94 2.91
CA MET A 1 78.87 -24.69 1.73
C MET A 1 77.43 -25.10 2.05
N ALA A 2 76.60 -24.13 2.45
CA ALA A 2 75.13 -24.14 2.41
C ALA A 2 74.69 -22.71 2.82
N PRO A 3 73.87 -21.99 2.03
CA PRO A 3 73.63 -20.57 2.25
C PRO A 3 72.46 -20.31 3.21
N SER A 4 72.69 -19.34 4.08
CA SER A 4 71.72 -18.64 4.94
C SER A 4 70.62 -17.99 4.08
N LYS A 5 69.36 -18.38 4.29
CA LYS A 5 68.17 -17.71 3.73
C LYS A 5 67.73 -16.62 4.70
N GLU A 6 68.07 -15.37 4.36
CA GLU A 6 67.48 -14.17 4.95
C GLU A 6 65.98 -14.09 4.60
N ARG A 7 65.18 -13.78 5.61
CA ARG A 7 63.73 -13.60 5.52
C ARG A 7 63.46 -12.08 5.44
N PRO A 8 62.71 -11.55 4.46
CA PRO A 8 62.45 -10.12 4.38
C PRO A 8 61.47 -9.71 5.49
N LYS A 9 61.82 -8.63 6.20
CA LYS A 9 60.96 -7.94 7.16
C LYS A 9 59.81 -7.30 6.40
N GLN A 10 58.60 -7.76 6.68
CA GLN A 10 57.37 -7.13 6.21
C GLN A 10 57.10 -5.93 7.12
N THR A 11 57.21 -4.72 6.56
CA THR A 11 56.85 -3.46 7.19
C THR A 11 55.34 -3.44 7.45
N VAL A 12 54.97 -3.57 8.72
CA VAL A 12 53.65 -3.25 9.25
C VAL A 12 53.62 -1.73 9.45
N SER A 13 53.18 -0.99 8.44
CA SER A 13 52.98 0.46 8.54
C SER A 13 51.95 0.96 7.52
N ASP A 14 50.74 0.41 7.52
CA ASP A 14 49.61 0.99 6.76
C ASP A 14 48.22 0.55 7.31
N GLN A 15 48.13 0.25 8.61
CA GLN A 15 46.87 -0.14 9.25
C GLN A 15 46.50 0.69 10.49
N GLU A 16 47.11 1.87 10.63
CA GLU A 16 46.94 2.74 11.80
C GLU A 16 46.43 4.15 11.44
N ASN A 17 45.58 4.24 10.41
CA ASN A 17 44.94 5.52 10.00
C ASN A 17 43.41 5.49 9.98
N SER A 18 42.78 4.50 10.62
CA SER A 18 41.32 4.36 10.63
C SER A 18 40.70 4.21 12.02
N MET A 19 41.19 4.88 13.06
CA MET A 19 40.42 4.91 14.32
C MET A 19 40.79 6.02 15.33
N HIS A 20 41.04 7.26 14.87
CA HIS A 20 40.98 8.43 15.75
C HIS A 20 39.74 9.27 15.46
N PHE A 21 38.57 8.72 15.81
CA PHE A 21 37.33 9.49 15.94
C PHE A 21 37.37 10.25 17.27
N ARG A 22 37.91 11.47 17.24
CA ARG A 22 37.88 12.42 18.36
C ARG A 22 36.42 12.75 18.72
N GLN A 23 36.02 12.38 19.93
CA GLN A 23 34.94 13.06 20.64
C GLN A 23 35.40 14.49 20.95
N SER A 24 34.99 15.48 20.15
CA SER A 24 35.05 16.88 20.56
C SER A 24 34.02 17.72 19.82
N ASN A 25 33.22 18.47 20.61
CA ASN A 25 32.31 19.57 20.29
C ASN A 25 30.80 19.27 20.29
N ALA A 26 30.26 19.20 21.51
CA ALA A 26 28.83 19.24 21.82
C ALA A 26 28.26 20.68 21.95
N GLY A 27 28.86 21.69 21.31
CA GLY A 27 28.53 23.12 21.56
C GLY A 27 27.70 23.84 20.49
N GLY A 28 27.52 23.28 19.28
CA GLY A 28 26.91 24.00 18.14
C GLY A 28 25.80 23.27 17.39
N ILE A 29 25.34 22.13 17.91
CA ILE A 29 24.55 21.14 17.15
C ILE A 29 23.06 21.51 17.03
N ASN A 30 22.54 22.42 17.86
CA ASN A 30 21.09 22.60 17.99
C ASN A 30 20.41 23.38 16.86
N VAL A 31 21.11 24.29 16.17
CA VAL A 31 20.46 25.17 15.17
C VAL A 31 20.26 24.45 13.83
N GLY A 32 21.17 23.52 13.47
CA GLY A 32 21.07 22.75 12.23
C GLY A 32 20.00 21.66 12.26
N LEU A 33 19.79 21.00 13.41
CA LEU A 33 18.70 20.04 13.55
C LEU A 33 17.34 20.73 13.48
N HIS A 34 17.13 21.85 14.19
CA HIS A 34 15.81 22.49 14.22
C HIS A 34 15.30 22.90 12.82
N TRP A 35 16.18 23.36 11.91
CA TRP A 35 15.82 23.71 10.52
C TRP A 35 15.55 22.48 9.64
N ALA A 36 16.31 21.39 9.81
CA ALA A 36 16.05 20.15 9.10
C ALA A 36 14.73 19.49 9.54
N TRP A 37 14.39 19.59 10.83
CA TRP A 37 13.16 19.04 11.40
C TRP A 37 11.91 19.86 11.02
N SER A 38 12.00 21.19 10.89
CA SER A 38 10.85 22.00 10.45
C SER A 38 10.44 21.73 9.00
N ASN A 39 11.40 21.59 8.09
CA ASN A 39 11.11 21.21 6.70
C ASN A 39 10.59 19.76 6.59
N LEU A 40 11.02 18.88 7.50
CA LEU A 40 10.52 17.50 7.59
C LEU A 40 9.06 17.43 8.05
N ILE A 41 8.63 18.32 8.94
CA ILE A 41 7.26 18.39 9.46
C ILE A 41 6.28 18.87 8.37
N ASP A 42 6.64 19.90 7.61
CA ASP A 42 5.81 20.37 6.49
C ASP A 42 5.68 19.32 5.37
N TYR A 43 6.71 18.49 5.16
CA TYR A 43 6.66 17.35 4.25
C TYR A 43 5.83 16.17 4.77
N PHE A 44 5.94 15.84 6.07
CA PHE A 44 5.14 14.78 6.70
C PHE A 44 3.64 15.10 6.62
N ALA A 45 3.28 16.38 6.76
CA ALA A 45 1.90 16.84 6.62
C ALA A 45 1.35 16.74 5.17
N MET A 46 2.21 16.80 4.14
CA MET A 46 1.80 16.58 2.75
C MET A 46 1.64 15.09 2.40
N ASP A 47 2.46 14.20 2.97
CA ASP A 47 2.33 12.74 2.76
C ASP A 47 1.02 12.19 3.35
N GLU A 48 0.67 12.63 4.57
CA GLU A 48 -0.57 12.25 5.26
C GLU A 48 -1.83 12.70 4.49
N MET A 49 -1.76 13.84 3.77
CA MET A 49 -2.84 14.33 2.90
C MET A 49 -3.02 13.46 1.64
N THR A 50 -1.95 12.86 1.11
CA THR A 50 -2.02 11.91 -0.02
C THR A 50 -2.57 10.55 0.38
N GLU A 51 -2.30 10.09 1.60
CA GLU A 51 -2.85 8.83 2.13
C GLU A 51 -4.37 8.89 2.29
N ILE A 52 -4.92 10.03 2.72
CA ILE A 52 -6.37 10.20 2.93
C ILE A 52 -7.16 10.06 1.61
N GLN A 53 -6.57 10.43 0.47
CA GLN A 53 -7.20 10.33 -0.85
C GLN A 53 -7.14 8.92 -1.48
N ALA A 54 -6.43 7.98 -0.87
CA ALA A 54 -6.28 6.62 -1.39
C ALA A 54 -7.41 5.66 -0.98
N SER A 55 -8.12 5.95 0.11
CA SER A 55 -9.18 5.08 0.60
C SER A 55 -10.56 5.52 0.08
N ILE A 56 -11.26 4.61 -0.61
CA ILE A 56 -12.58 4.88 -1.19
C ILE A 56 -13.59 3.90 -0.61
N THR A 57 -14.71 4.41 -0.12
CA THR A 57 -15.83 3.58 0.37
C THR A 57 -17.02 3.69 -0.58
N LEU A 58 -17.40 2.57 -1.18
CA LEU A 58 -18.57 2.45 -2.06
C LEU A 58 -19.74 1.87 -1.27
N TYR A 59 -20.92 2.50 -1.41
CA TYR A 59 -22.15 2.12 -0.72
C TYR A 59 -23.20 1.64 -1.71
N ASN A 60 -24.05 0.71 -1.25
CA ASN A 60 -25.17 0.25 -2.06
C ASN A 60 -26.28 1.31 -2.17
N LYS A 61 -27.03 1.29 -3.27
CA LYS A 61 -28.21 2.15 -3.49
C LYS A 61 -29.33 1.71 -2.54
N LYS A 62 -29.85 2.64 -1.73
CA LYS A 62 -30.88 2.40 -0.69
C LYS A 62 -32.30 2.17 -1.23
N TRP A 63 -32.48 2.14 -2.55
CA TRP A 63 -33.81 2.16 -3.18
C TRP A 63 -34.64 0.89 -2.91
N SER A 64 -34.01 -0.28 -2.77
CA SER A 64 -34.73 -1.54 -2.51
C SER A 64 -35.40 -1.57 -1.13
N ALA A 65 -34.75 -1.03 -0.10
CA ALA A 65 -35.32 -0.95 1.25
C ALA A 65 -36.46 0.08 1.33
N ILE A 66 -36.36 1.18 0.57
CA ILE A 66 -37.41 2.19 0.51
C ILE A 66 -38.64 1.64 -0.22
N SER A 67 -38.47 0.96 -1.35
CA SER A 67 -39.60 0.39 -2.08
C SER A 67 -40.29 -0.71 -1.27
N LEU A 68 -39.54 -1.60 -0.61
CA LEU A 68 -40.10 -2.62 0.26
C LEU A 68 -40.92 -2.02 1.41
N PHE A 69 -40.40 -0.97 2.05
CA PHE A 69 -41.12 -0.27 3.12
C PHE A 69 -42.43 0.36 2.61
N LEU A 70 -42.40 1.04 1.45
CA LEU A 70 -43.58 1.67 0.85
C LEU A 70 -44.64 0.63 0.45
N ILE A 71 -44.23 -0.47 -0.17
CA ILE A 71 -45.12 -1.58 -0.55
C ILE A 71 -45.74 -2.21 0.70
N SER A 72 -44.93 -2.43 1.74
CA SER A 72 -45.43 -2.98 3.00
C SER A 72 -46.44 -2.03 3.67
N ALA A 73 -46.16 -0.72 3.71
CA ALA A 73 -47.06 0.27 4.28
C ALA A 73 -48.39 0.36 3.51
N ALA A 74 -48.31 0.37 2.18
CA ALA A 74 -49.49 0.36 1.31
C ALA A 74 -50.31 -0.92 1.49
N GLY A 75 -49.66 -2.07 1.61
CA GLY A 75 -50.31 -3.36 1.86
C GLY A 75 -51.05 -3.41 3.20
N VAL A 76 -50.46 -2.85 4.27
CA VAL A 76 -51.12 -2.72 5.58
C VAL A 76 -52.32 -1.79 5.49
N ALA A 77 -52.18 -0.61 4.90
CA ALA A 77 -53.26 0.37 4.76
C ALA A 77 -54.44 -0.19 3.92
N GLY A 78 -54.13 -0.85 2.80
CA GLY A 78 -55.13 -1.51 1.95
C GLY A 78 -55.82 -2.68 2.66
N GLY A 79 -55.07 -3.49 3.42
CA GLY A 79 -55.63 -4.57 4.23
C GLY A 79 -56.60 -4.06 5.30
N ILE A 80 -56.25 -2.98 6.01
CA ILE A 80 -57.11 -2.33 6.99
C ILE A 80 -58.38 -1.77 6.32
N TRP A 81 -58.24 -1.07 5.19
CA TRP A 81 -59.37 -0.52 4.45
C TRP A 81 -60.38 -1.61 4.03
N ILE A 82 -59.89 -2.73 3.47
CA ILE A 82 -60.74 -3.88 3.10
C ILE A 82 -61.40 -4.51 4.32
N GLY A 83 -60.66 -4.60 5.44
CA GLY A 83 -61.14 -5.09 6.72
C GLY A 83 -62.31 -4.27 7.26
N MET A 84 -62.25 -2.94 7.11
CA MET A 84 -63.32 -2.03 7.52
C MET A 84 -64.55 -2.11 6.60
N VAL A 85 -64.36 -2.39 5.31
CA VAL A 85 -65.46 -2.34 4.33
C VAL A 85 -66.37 -3.57 4.40
N LYS A 86 -65.87 -4.81 4.59
CA LYS A 86 -66.77 -6.00 4.73
C LYS A 86 -66.19 -7.38 5.06
N SER A 87 -64.87 -7.57 5.20
CA SER A 87 -64.33 -8.94 5.36
C SER A 87 -63.13 -9.04 6.31
N TRP A 88 -63.20 -9.98 7.25
CA TRP A 88 -62.09 -10.32 8.16
C TRP A 88 -60.78 -10.65 7.42
N THR A 89 -60.88 -11.12 6.17
CA THR A 89 -59.71 -11.43 5.33
C THR A 89 -58.77 -10.24 5.13
N GLY A 90 -59.26 -9.00 5.20
CA GLY A 90 -58.43 -7.79 5.12
C GLY A 90 -57.44 -7.67 6.28
N PHE A 91 -57.86 -8.01 7.51
CA PHE A 91 -56.99 -8.00 8.69
C PHE A 91 -55.90 -9.08 8.62
N PHE A 92 -56.20 -10.24 8.02
CA PHE A 92 -55.20 -11.28 7.80
C PHE A 92 -54.09 -10.81 6.84
N ILE A 93 -54.48 -10.15 5.74
CA ILE A 93 -53.54 -9.56 4.79
C ILE A 93 -52.69 -8.47 5.48
N ALA A 94 -53.31 -7.58 6.25
CA ALA A 94 -52.60 -6.56 7.00
C ALA A 94 -51.58 -7.18 7.97
N GLY A 95 -51.96 -8.24 8.70
CA GLY A 95 -51.06 -8.95 9.61
C GLY A 95 -49.84 -9.58 8.91
N LEU A 96 -50.03 -10.13 7.71
CA LEU A 96 -48.91 -10.64 6.91
C LEU A 96 -47.93 -9.54 6.54
N PHE A 97 -48.42 -8.36 6.10
CA PHE A 97 -47.54 -7.24 5.75
C PHE A 97 -46.85 -6.62 6.97
N VAL A 98 -47.50 -6.57 8.14
CA VAL A 98 -46.85 -6.10 9.39
C VAL A 98 -45.60 -6.94 9.71
N ARG A 99 -45.60 -8.25 9.43
CA ARG A 99 -44.44 -9.13 9.66
C ARG A 99 -43.21 -8.74 8.82
N TRP A 100 -43.38 -8.07 7.69
CA TRP A 100 -42.27 -7.63 6.84
C TRP A 100 -41.65 -6.30 7.30
N LEU A 101 -42.34 -5.52 8.13
CA LEU A 101 -41.88 -4.22 8.62
C LEU A 101 -40.55 -4.33 9.42
N PRO A 102 -40.38 -5.28 10.36
CA PRO A 102 -39.11 -5.47 11.05
C PRO A 102 -37.94 -5.79 10.10
N ILE A 103 -38.18 -6.57 9.05
CA ILE A 103 -37.16 -6.91 8.05
C ILE A 103 -36.72 -5.65 7.30
N ALA A 104 -37.66 -4.82 6.88
CA ALA A 104 -37.38 -3.54 6.22
C ALA A 104 -36.62 -2.57 7.15
N ILE A 105 -36.94 -2.55 8.45
CA ILE A 105 -36.25 -1.73 9.46
C ILE A 105 -34.82 -2.21 9.68
N VAL A 106 -34.60 -3.52 9.82
CA VAL A 106 -33.25 -4.11 9.99
C VAL A 106 -32.38 -3.82 8.76
N GLN A 107 -32.94 -3.89 7.55
CA GLN A 107 -32.22 -3.52 6.32
C GLN A 107 -31.88 -2.03 6.22
N ARG A 108 -32.55 -1.17 6.98
CA ARG A 108 -32.27 0.27 7.05
C ARG A 108 -31.19 0.65 8.08
N ILE A 109 -30.69 -0.31 8.87
CA ILE A 109 -29.61 -0.02 9.82
C ILE A 109 -28.36 0.44 9.03
N PRO A 110 -27.89 1.68 9.23
CA PRO A 110 -26.71 2.20 8.54
C PRO A 110 -25.47 1.35 8.88
N GLY A 111 -24.74 0.93 7.85
CA GLY A 111 -23.48 0.16 7.98
C GLY A 111 -23.46 -1.25 7.37
N CYS A 112 -24.54 -1.70 6.73
CA CYS A 112 -24.72 -3.14 6.46
C CYS A 112 -24.25 -3.71 5.10
N PRO A 113 -24.01 -2.91 4.04
CA PRO A 113 -23.03 -3.35 3.04
C PRO A 113 -22.22 -2.20 2.45
N TYR A 114 -20.91 -2.28 2.60
CA TYR A 114 -19.97 -1.37 1.96
C TYR A 114 -18.78 -2.14 1.41
N LEU A 115 -18.19 -1.58 0.35
CA LEU A 115 -16.91 -1.99 -0.18
C LEU A 115 -15.93 -0.87 0.12
N HIS A 116 -15.02 -1.12 1.05
CA HIS A 116 -13.93 -0.21 1.36
C HIS A 116 -12.70 -0.69 0.60
N VAL A 117 -12.06 0.22 -0.12
CA VAL A 117 -10.87 -0.07 -0.93
C VAL A 117 -9.75 0.80 -0.38
N ASP A 118 -8.68 0.16 0.07
CA ASP A 118 -7.52 0.81 0.69
C ASP A 118 -6.22 0.38 -0.01
N GLN A 119 -5.08 0.87 0.46
CA GLN A 119 -3.77 0.53 -0.13
C GLN A 119 -3.33 -0.91 0.15
N SER A 120 -3.83 -1.52 1.22
CA SER A 120 -3.47 -2.89 1.64
C SER A 120 -4.33 -3.96 0.95
N GLY A 121 -5.56 -3.61 0.58
CA GLY A 121 -6.54 -4.52 0.02
C GLY A 121 -7.91 -3.89 -0.16
N PHE A 122 -8.91 -4.75 -0.15
CA PHE A 122 -10.30 -4.34 -0.10
C PHE A 122 -11.04 -5.08 1.01
N THR A 123 -11.96 -4.37 1.66
CA THR A 123 -12.81 -4.89 2.72
C THR A 123 -14.27 -4.88 2.28
N ILE A 124 -14.86 -6.07 2.26
CA ILE A 124 -16.29 -6.25 2.04
C ILE A 124 -16.96 -6.39 3.39
N SER A 125 -17.94 -5.53 3.67
CA SER A 125 -18.85 -5.70 4.81
C SER A 125 -20.17 -6.27 4.31
N ASN A 126 -20.66 -7.34 4.93
CA ASN A 126 -22.00 -7.85 4.74
C ASN A 126 -22.62 -8.17 6.11
N LEU A 127 -23.69 -7.45 6.46
CA LEU A 127 -24.46 -7.69 7.68
C LEU A 127 -23.56 -7.79 8.93
N PHE A 128 -22.70 -6.78 9.10
CA PHE A 128 -21.68 -6.63 10.16
C PHE A 128 -20.49 -7.58 10.11
N ARG A 129 -20.47 -8.57 9.22
CA ARG A 129 -19.27 -9.39 8.98
C ARG A 129 -18.36 -8.68 7.99
N ARG A 130 -17.12 -8.44 8.39
CA ARG A 130 -16.08 -7.83 7.56
C ARG A 130 -15.13 -8.90 7.07
N ASN A 131 -14.92 -8.94 5.77
CA ASN A 131 -13.91 -9.78 5.13
C ASN A 131 -12.94 -8.86 4.39
N THR A 132 -11.70 -8.80 4.86
CA THR A 132 -10.62 -8.05 4.23
C THR A 132 -9.77 -9.01 3.41
N VAL A 133 -9.51 -8.65 2.16
CA VAL A 133 -8.69 -9.41 1.23
C VAL A 133 -7.52 -8.52 0.81
N PRO A 134 -6.26 -8.92 1.11
CA PRO A 134 -5.10 -8.14 0.71
C PRO A 134 -4.90 -8.22 -0.81
N TRP A 135 -4.37 -7.16 -1.43
CA TRP A 135 -4.13 -7.13 -2.88
C TRP A 135 -3.17 -8.23 -3.33
N SER A 136 -2.18 -8.58 -2.49
CA SER A 136 -1.21 -9.65 -2.76
C SER A 136 -1.83 -11.04 -2.90
N ALA A 137 -3.05 -11.25 -2.38
CA ALA A 137 -3.76 -12.51 -2.52
C ALA A 137 -4.55 -12.61 -3.82
N VAL A 138 -4.75 -11.50 -4.55
CA VAL A 138 -5.67 -11.41 -5.69
C VAL A 138 -4.91 -11.42 -7.01
N ASP A 139 -5.35 -12.27 -7.93
CA ASP A 139 -4.80 -12.35 -9.28
C ASP A 139 -5.43 -11.31 -10.22
N GLN A 140 -6.76 -11.24 -10.25
CA GLN A 140 -7.50 -10.34 -11.14
C GLN A 140 -8.98 -10.31 -10.77
N PHE A 141 -9.65 -9.22 -11.17
CA PHE A 141 -11.10 -9.07 -11.11
C PHE A 141 -11.71 -9.22 -12.52
N PHE A 142 -12.85 -9.87 -12.61
CA PHE A 142 -13.57 -10.07 -13.86
C PHE A 142 -15.07 -10.11 -13.61
N VAL A 143 -15.86 -9.89 -14.67
CA VAL A 143 -17.32 -9.92 -14.54
C VAL A 143 -17.84 -11.32 -14.77
N VAL A 144 -18.57 -11.83 -13.78
CA VAL A 144 -19.23 -13.13 -13.83
C VAL A 144 -20.71 -12.91 -13.99
N THR A 145 -21.31 -13.68 -14.88
CA THR A 145 -22.75 -13.65 -15.12
C THR A 145 -23.38 -14.85 -14.43
N ILE A 146 -24.15 -14.61 -13.37
CA ILE A 146 -24.91 -15.66 -12.68
C ILE A 146 -26.28 -15.78 -13.35
N ARG A 147 -26.61 -17.00 -13.79
CA ARG A 147 -27.94 -17.37 -14.26
C ARG A 147 -28.66 -18.15 -13.17
N HIS A 148 -29.71 -17.57 -12.58
CA HIS A 148 -30.62 -18.30 -11.70
C HIS A 148 -31.81 -18.82 -12.53
N THR A 149 -31.99 -20.14 -12.56
CA THR A 149 -33.20 -20.85 -13.01
C THR A 149 -34.00 -20.11 -14.09
N GLY A 150 -33.41 -20.03 -15.28
CA GLY A 150 -34.10 -19.68 -16.54
C GLY A 150 -34.44 -18.20 -16.79
N ILE A 151 -34.46 -17.32 -15.79
CA ILE A 151 -35.16 -16.02 -15.96
C ILE A 151 -34.26 -14.81 -15.63
N TRP A 152 -33.37 -14.91 -14.64
CA TRP A 152 -32.62 -13.73 -14.17
C TRP A 152 -31.12 -13.88 -14.40
N VAL A 153 -30.58 -12.92 -15.15
CA VAL A 153 -29.15 -12.78 -15.42
C VAL A 153 -28.66 -11.59 -14.60
N ARG A 154 -27.83 -11.84 -13.58
CA ARG A 154 -27.16 -10.78 -12.82
C ARG A 154 -25.66 -10.85 -13.07
N GLN A 155 -25.08 -9.69 -13.38
CA GLN A 155 -23.63 -9.53 -13.47
C GLN A 155 -23.09 -9.13 -12.10
N ILE A 156 -22.05 -9.82 -11.67
CA ILE A 156 -21.31 -9.57 -10.43
C ILE A 156 -19.83 -9.53 -10.74
N VAL A 157 -19.02 -8.99 -9.83
CA VAL A 157 -17.57 -8.99 -9.97
C VAL A 157 -17.01 -10.21 -9.25
N GLY A 158 -16.42 -11.14 -10.01
CA GLY A 158 -15.63 -12.25 -9.51
C GLY A 158 -14.15 -11.88 -9.41
N PHE A 159 -13.41 -12.65 -8.62
CA PHE A 159 -11.95 -12.58 -8.58
C PHE A 159 -11.34 -13.96 -8.34
N ASN A 160 -10.07 -14.09 -8.74
CA ASN A 160 -9.27 -15.30 -8.50
C ASN A 160 -8.16 -15.00 -7.49
N PHE A 161 -7.79 -15.99 -6.68
CA PHE A 161 -6.61 -15.84 -5.82
C PHE A 161 -5.34 -16.30 -6.56
N VAL A 162 -4.21 -15.74 -6.16
CA VAL A 162 -2.90 -16.18 -6.68
C VAL A 162 -2.67 -17.65 -6.29
N PRO A 163 -2.16 -18.53 -7.18
CA PRO A 163 -1.98 -19.95 -6.92
C PRO A 163 -1.15 -20.25 -5.66
N SER A 164 -0.14 -19.41 -5.38
CA SER A 164 0.80 -19.53 -4.27
C SER A 164 0.21 -19.26 -2.88
N CYS A 165 -0.99 -18.69 -2.78
CA CYS A 165 -1.61 -18.38 -1.49
C CYS A 165 -2.24 -19.63 -0.84
N HIS A 166 -1.52 -20.31 0.05
CA HIS A 166 -1.95 -21.56 0.68
C HIS A 166 -2.91 -21.37 1.86
N GLN A 167 -3.02 -20.16 2.42
CA GLN A 167 -3.84 -19.87 3.62
C GLN A 167 -5.35 -19.76 3.35
N LEU A 168 -5.79 -19.63 2.09
CA LEU A 168 -7.20 -19.36 1.74
C LEU A 168 -7.96 -20.60 1.20
N LYS A 169 -7.50 -21.82 1.53
CA LYS A 169 -8.16 -23.08 1.10
C LYS A 169 -9.65 -23.16 1.45
N LYS A 170 -10.08 -22.54 2.56
CA LYS A 170 -11.49 -22.52 2.99
C LYS A 170 -12.36 -21.60 2.10
N PHE A 171 -11.80 -20.55 1.51
CA PHE A 171 -12.52 -19.65 0.60
C PHE A 171 -12.67 -20.25 -0.80
N ARG A 172 -11.65 -20.98 -1.29
CA ARG A 172 -11.68 -21.64 -2.62
C ARG A 172 -12.85 -22.63 -2.80
N GLN A 173 -13.38 -23.22 -1.73
CA GLN A 173 -14.45 -24.22 -1.81
C GLN A 173 -15.83 -23.62 -2.11
N PHE A 174 -16.11 -22.39 -1.67
CA PHE A 174 -17.42 -21.75 -1.88
C PHE A 174 -17.63 -21.24 -3.32
N ALA A 175 -16.58 -21.21 -4.12
CA ALA A 175 -16.55 -20.48 -5.37
C ALA A 175 -16.64 -21.37 -6.63
N LYS A 176 -16.31 -22.67 -6.50
CA LYS A 176 -16.57 -23.66 -7.57
C LYS A 176 -18.03 -23.72 -8.02
N ILE A 177 -18.97 -23.29 -7.18
CA ILE A 177 -20.42 -23.41 -7.42
C ILE A 177 -20.97 -22.24 -8.25
N ILE A 178 -20.29 -21.08 -8.31
CA ILE A 178 -20.88 -19.83 -8.84
C ILE A 178 -20.32 -19.39 -10.22
N GLY A 179 -19.32 -20.09 -10.77
CA GLY A 179 -18.91 -19.91 -12.16
C GLY A 179 -17.42 -19.69 -12.39
N LYS A 180 -16.59 -20.68 -12.04
CA LYS A 180 -15.13 -20.70 -12.25
C LYS A 180 -14.33 -19.57 -11.57
N CYS A 181 -14.94 -18.75 -10.71
CA CYS A 181 -14.21 -17.81 -9.86
C CYS A 181 -13.85 -18.46 -8.52
N GLU A 182 -12.84 -17.92 -7.83
CA GLU A 182 -12.47 -18.34 -6.46
C GLU A 182 -13.08 -17.44 -5.38
N GLY A 183 -13.55 -16.25 -5.76
CA GLY A 183 -14.28 -15.31 -4.93
C GLY A 183 -15.25 -14.46 -5.75
N ALA A 184 -16.25 -13.89 -5.09
CA ALA A 184 -17.24 -13.03 -5.71
C ALA A 184 -17.62 -11.88 -4.79
N ILE A 185 -17.72 -10.69 -5.36
CA ILE A 185 -18.25 -9.50 -4.73
C ILE A 185 -19.78 -9.56 -4.90
N PRO A 186 -20.56 -9.55 -3.80
CA PRO A 186 -21.99 -9.87 -3.83
C PRO A 186 -22.85 -8.81 -4.51
N ASP A 187 -22.35 -7.58 -4.68
CA ASP A 187 -23.07 -6.45 -5.24
C ASP A 187 -22.13 -5.54 -6.05
N THR A 188 -22.70 -4.60 -6.81
CA THR A 188 -21.96 -3.64 -7.62
C THR A 188 -21.79 -2.28 -6.94
N TYR A 189 -22.29 -2.11 -5.71
CA TYR A 189 -22.13 -0.92 -4.86
C TYR A 189 -22.42 0.40 -5.59
N GLY A 190 -23.48 0.40 -6.39
CA GLY A 190 -23.93 1.57 -7.14
C GLY A 190 -23.26 1.80 -8.50
N LYS A 191 -22.22 1.03 -8.85
CA LYS A 191 -21.58 1.01 -10.18
C LYS A 191 -22.16 -0.09 -11.07
N LYS A 192 -21.84 -0.11 -12.37
CA LYS A 192 -22.04 -1.33 -13.19
C LYS A 192 -20.96 -2.36 -12.85
N ALA A 193 -21.24 -3.65 -13.07
CA ALA A 193 -20.28 -4.71 -12.77
C ALA A 193 -18.95 -4.53 -13.53
N ASN A 194 -19.01 -4.19 -14.82
CA ASN A 194 -17.81 -3.92 -15.64
C ASN A 194 -17.01 -2.74 -15.10
N GLU A 195 -17.67 -1.63 -14.78
CA GLU A 195 -17.03 -0.42 -14.23
C GLU A 195 -16.38 -0.70 -12.87
N LEU A 196 -17.03 -1.52 -12.02
CA LEU A 196 -16.46 -1.91 -10.74
C LEU A 196 -15.25 -2.85 -10.90
N ALA A 197 -15.33 -3.83 -11.80
CA ALA A 197 -14.21 -4.72 -12.08
C ALA A 197 -13.00 -3.96 -12.63
N GLN A 198 -13.22 -3.03 -13.56
CA GLN A 198 -12.17 -2.16 -14.09
C GLN A 198 -11.54 -1.32 -12.97
N PHE A 199 -12.35 -0.64 -12.15
CA PHE A 199 -11.87 0.16 -11.03
C PHE A 199 -11.02 -0.65 -10.04
N LEU A 200 -11.43 -1.89 -9.73
CA LEU A 200 -10.67 -2.76 -8.82
C LEU A 200 -9.38 -3.28 -9.45
N ASN A 201 -9.37 -3.57 -10.75
CA ASN A 201 -8.15 -3.92 -11.47
C ASN A 201 -7.16 -2.75 -11.52
N GLU A 202 -7.63 -1.52 -11.77
CA GLU A 202 -6.77 -0.32 -11.72
C GLU A 202 -6.11 -0.17 -10.34
N ARG A 203 -6.86 -0.39 -9.26
CA ARG A 203 -6.33 -0.35 -7.88
C ARG A 203 -5.37 -1.49 -7.58
N LEU A 204 -5.65 -2.69 -8.08
CA LEU A 204 -4.77 -3.85 -7.98
C LEU A 204 -3.43 -3.60 -8.68
N GLU A 205 -3.45 -3.02 -9.89
CA GLU A 205 -2.23 -2.69 -10.63
C GLU A 205 -1.39 -1.61 -9.93
N ILE A 206 -2.03 -0.58 -9.36
CA ILE A 206 -1.35 0.40 -8.52
C ILE A 206 -0.70 -0.29 -7.32
N ALA A 207 -1.43 -1.15 -6.61
CA ALA A 207 -0.91 -1.87 -5.46
C ALA A 207 0.28 -2.78 -5.83
N ARG A 208 0.20 -3.50 -6.96
CA ARG A 208 1.30 -4.33 -7.48
C ARG A 208 2.52 -3.52 -7.89
N SER A 209 2.31 -2.35 -8.46
CA SER A 209 3.40 -1.44 -8.84
C SER A 209 4.20 -0.93 -7.62
N ASN A 210 3.56 -0.91 -6.45
CA ASN A 210 4.15 -0.50 -5.18
C ASN A 210 4.65 -1.68 -4.33
N ASP A 211 4.23 -2.91 -4.62
CA ASP A 211 4.67 -4.11 -3.90
C ASP A 211 6.11 -4.50 -4.32
N PRO A 212 7.08 -4.50 -3.40
CA PRO A 212 8.46 -4.93 -3.67
C PRO A 212 8.55 -6.37 -4.19
N CYS A 213 7.57 -7.23 -3.92
CA CYS A 213 7.58 -8.59 -4.47
C CYS A 213 7.27 -8.62 -5.98
N TYR A 214 6.58 -7.61 -6.52
CA TYR A 214 6.11 -7.63 -7.91
C TYR A 214 6.75 -6.57 -8.82
N SER A 215 7.13 -5.41 -8.28
CA SER A 215 7.60 -4.29 -9.09
C SER A 215 9.11 -4.06 -8.96
N LEU A 216 9.80 -3.94 -10.11
CA LEU A 216 11.22 -3.58 -10.14
C LEU A 216 11.48 -2.25 -9.42
N LYS A 217 10.63 -1.24 -9.65
CA LYS A 217 10.73 0.06 -9.00
C LYS A 217 10.62 -0.06 -7.48
N ALA A 218 9.68 -0.88 -6.99
CA ALA A 218 9.48 -1.08 -5.56
C ALA A 218 10.66 -1.85 -4.93
N ARG A 219 11.24 -2.83 -5.62
CA ARG A 219 12.47 -3.53 -5.18
C ARG A 219 13.65 -2.57 -5.06
N LEU A 220 13.85 -1.72 -6.07
CA LEU A 220 14.93 -0.73 -6.07
C LEU A 220 14.77 0.27 -4.92
N ASN A 221 13.56 0.76 -4.65
CA ASN A 221 13.29 1.64 -3.51
C ASN A 221 13.46 0.94 -2.17
N LEU A 222 13.03 -0.31 -2.04
CA LEU A 222 13.25 -1.07 -0.82
C LEU A 222 14.74 -1.33 -0.58
N ALA A 223 15.49 -1.66 -1.63
CA ALA A 223 16.93 -1.84 -1.57
C ALA A 223 17.65 -0.55 -1.16
N LEU A 224 17.29 0.58 -1.77
CA LEU A 224 17.81 1.90 -1.43
C LEU A 224 17.47 2.29 0.02
N LYS A 225 16.26 1.99 0.49
CA LYS A 225 15.86 2.18 1.89
C LYS A 225 16.76 1.40 2.86
N PHE A 226 17.08 0.14 2.54
CA PHE A 226 17.97 -0.69 3.35
C PHE A 226 19.44 -0.25 3.30
N ALA A 227 19.89 0.35 2.20
CA ALA A 227 21.23 0.92 2.08
C ALA A 227 21.38 2.20 2.93
N GLN A 228 20.30 2.98 3.05
CA GLN A 228 20.23 4.21 3.85
C GLN A 228 19.94 3.98 5.35
N GLU A 229 19.96 2.74 5.83
CA GLU A 229 19.75 2.45 7.26
C GLU A 229 20.90 2.98 8.12
N TRP A 230 20.57 3.62 9.24
CA TRP A 230 21.54 4.14 10.20
C TRP A 230 21.88 3.10 11.28
N GLY A 231 22.98 3.33 12.00
CA GLY A 231 23.40 2.50 13.13
C GLY A 231 24.19 1.26 12.70
N GLU A 232 23.93 0.12 13.33
CA GLU A 232 24.67 -1.15 13.10
C GLU A 232 24.56 -1.67 11.65
N ASN A 233 23.51 -1.24 10.95
CA ASN A 233 23.20 -1.63 9.58
C ASN A 233 23.82 -0.73 8.51
N TYR A 234 24.40 0.40 8.89
CA TYR A 234 24.97 1.37 7.95
C TYR A 234 26.16 0.78 7.20
N GLY A 235 26.12 0.85 5.87
CA GLY A 235 27.14 0.28 4.98
C GLY A 235 27.22 -1.26 4.97
N ARG A 236 26.33 -1.96 5.68
CA ARG A 236 26.25 -3.42 5.64
C ARG A 236 25.57 -3.91 4.36
N PRO A 237 25.96 -5.08 3.82
CA PRO A 237 25.26 -5.68 2.69
C PRO A 237 23.76 -5.87 2.98
N ILE A 238 22.88 -5.54 2.02
CA ILE A 238 21.42 -5.52 2.24
C ILE A 238 20.73 -6.86 1.95
N GLN A 239 21.43 -7.84 1.37
CA GLN A 239 20.85 -9.06 0.81
C GLN A 239 20.03 -9.84 1.84
N GLY A 240 20.49 -9.93 3.09
CA GLY A 240 19.77 -10.64 4.15
C GLY A 240 18.41 -10.01 4.46
N ARG A 241 18.37 -8.67 4.59
CA ARG A 241 17.15 -7.89 4.84
C ARG A 241 16.22 -7.93 3.63
N LEU A 242 16.78 -7.77 2.43
CA LEU A 242 16.02 -7.80 1.19
C LEU A 242 15.44 -9.18 0.89
N ARG A 243 16.16 -10.27 1.19
CA ARG A 243 15.63 -11.64 1.09
C ARG A 243 14.50 -11.90 2.09
N GLN A 244 14.59 -11.34 3.31
CA GLN A 244 13.52 -11.46 4.29
C GLN A 244 12.24 -10.76 3.82
N ALA A 245 12.37 -9.58 3.20
CA ALA A 245 11.24 -8.82 2.67
C ALA A 245 10.70 -9.36 1.33
N CYS A 246 11.58 -9.88 0.47
CA CYS A 246 11.26 -10.46 -0.83
C CYS A 246 11.84 -11.88 -0.95
N PRO A 247 11.19 -12.90 -0.35
CA PRO A 247 11.72 -14.27 -0.29
C PRO A 247 11.95 -14.96 -1.64
N ASN A 248 11.32 -14.45 -2.70
CA ASN A 248 11.39 -15.03 -4.03
C ASN A 248 12.62 -14.57 -4.83
N LEU A 249 13.43 -13.65 -4.32
CA LEU A 249 14.61 -13.14 -5.04
C LEU A 249 15.78 -14.12 -4.98
N HIS A 250 16.40 -14.35 -6.14
CA HIS A 250 17.61 -15.14 -6.26
C HIS A 250 18.85 -14.35 -5.78
N THR A 251 19.94 -15.06 -5.47
CA THR A 251 21.17 -14.43 -4.97
C THR A 251 21.71 -13.38 -5.95
N GLU A 252 21.73 -13.66 -7.26
CA GLU A 252 22.20 -12.72 -8.28
C GLU A 252 21.35 -11.44 -8.32
N GLU A 253 20.03 -11.55 -8.17
CA GLU A 253 19.13 -10.38 -8.11
C GLU A 253 19.38 -9.57 -6.83
N LEU A 254 19.60 -10.23 -5.70
CA LEU A 254 19.90 -9.57 -4.42
C LEU A 254 21.21 -8.78 -4.49
N ASP A 255 22.25 -9.34 -5.12
CA ASP A 255 23.53 -8.67 -5.33
C ASP A 255 23.36 -7.48 -6.28
N HIS A 256 22.64 -7.66 -7.39
CA HIS A 256 22.32 -6.58 -8.30
C HIS A 256 21.61 -5.41 -7.60
N PHE A 257 20.59 -5.68 -6.78
CA PHE A 257 19.88 -4.64 -6.04
C PHE A 257 20.75 -3.94 -4.99
N ASN A 258 21.62 -4.68 -4.32
CA ASN A 258 22.61 -4.10 -3.40
C ASN A 258 23.52 -3.12 -4.13
N ASP A 259 24.06 -3.50 -5.28
CA ASP A 259 25.01 -2.69 -6.02
C ASP A 259 24.35 -1.43 -6.58
N VAL A 260 23.17 -1.56 -7.20
CA VAL A 260 22.41 -0.40 -7.71
C VAL A 260 22.04 0.56 -6.58
N ALA A 261 21.58 0.06 -5.44
CA ALA A 261 21.22 0.89 -4.29
C ALA A 261 22.43 1.66 -3.72
N ARG A 262 23.60 1.00 -3.65
CA ARG A 262 24.84 1.63 -3.18
C ARG A 262 25.33 2.72 -4.12
N VAL A 263 25.39 2.43 -5.42
CA VAL A 263 25.82 3.40 -6.43
C VAL A 263 24.88 4.62 -6.45
N ALA A 264 23.57 4.40 -6.38
CA ALA A 264 22.60 5.49 -6.29
C ALA A 264 22.81 6.34 -5.02
N MET A 265 22.98 5.70 -3.87
CA MET A 265 23.23 6.39 -2.60
C MET A 265 24.53 7.22 -2.63
N GLU A 266 25.64 6.63 -3.10
CA GLU A 266 26.94 7.29 -3.22
C GLU A 266 26.85 8.49 -4.17
N CYS A 267 26.22 8.33 -5.35
CA CYS A 267 25.99 9.42 -6.30
C CYS A 267 25.15 10.56 -5.70
N GLY A 268 24.11 10.23 -4.93
CA GLY A 268 23.30 11.22 -4.24
C GLY A 268 24.09 12.07 -3.27
N TYR A 269 25.01 11.46 -2.51
CA TYR A 269 25.92 12.18 -1.61
C TYR A 269 26.91 13.04 -2.38
N ASP A 270 27.58 12.48 -3.39
CA ASP A 270 28.57 13.22 -4.20
C ASP A 270 27.97 14.49 -4.82
N LEU A 271 26.74 14.40 -5.36
CA LEU A 271 26.03 15.56 -5.89
C LEU A 271 25.80 16.65 -4.84
N ILE A 272 25.43 16.27 -3.60
CA ILE A 272 25.27 17.24 -2.49
C ILE A 272 26.60 17.92 -2.21
N PHE A 273 27.69 17.16 -2.11
CA PHE A 273 29.03 17.70 -1.89
C PHE A 273 29.45 18.69 -3.01
N ILE A 274 29.20 18.34 -4.27
CA ILE A 274 29.53 19.19 -5.43
C ILE A 274 28.72 20.50 -5.39
N ILE A 275 27.40 20.42 -5.19
CA ILE A 275 26.53 21.60 -5.18
C ILE A 275 26.82 22.48 -3.96
N ALA A 276 27.01 21.88 -2.78
CA ALA A 276 27.32 22.60 -1.55
C ALA A 276 28.67 23.34 -1.63
N LYS A 277 29.70 22.74 -2.24
CA LYS A 277 30.98 23.43 -2.50
C LYS A 277 30.83 24.66 -3.41
N LYS A 278 29.89 24.61 -4.36
CA LYS A 278 29.67 25.69 -5.33
C LYS A 278 28.81 26.83 -4.76
N ARG A 279 27.79 26.51 -3.97
CA ARG A 279 26.74 27.46 -3.56
C ARG A 279 26.65 27.74 -2.07
N GLY A 280 27.40 27.02 -1.24
CA GLY A 280 27.18 27.03 0.21
C GLY A 280 25.88 26.31 0.56
N ARG A 281 25.16 26.76 1.58
CA ARG A 281 24.04 26.02 2.17
C ARG A 281 22.71 26.15 1.43
N ASP A 282 22.51 27.26 0.72
CA ASP A 282 21.18 27.67 0.28
C ASP A 282 20.83 27.14 -1.11
N GLY A 283 19.58 26.72 -1.29
CA GLY A 283 19.03 26.37 -2.60
C GLY A 283 19.58 25.07 -3.22
N ILE A 284 20.17 24.17 -2.43
CA ILE A 284 20.71 22.89 -2.93
C ILE A 284 19.58 21.95 -3.37
N TRP A 285 18.47 21.89 -2.62
CA TRP A 285 17.41 20.89 -2.85
C TRP A 285 16.86 20.86 -4.28
N PRO A 286 16.42 21.98 -4.90
CA PRO A 286 15.84 21.92 -6.25
C PRO A 286 16.83 21.41 -7.31
N GLU A 287 18.06 21.92 -7.31
CA GLU A 287 19.10 21.55 -8.27
C GLU A 287 19.56 20.10 -8.07
N TRP A 288 19.75 19.68 -6.80
CA TRP A 288 20.10 18.31 -6.47
C TRP A 288 19.00 17.33 -6.88
N ARG A 289 17.74 17.64 -6.52
CA ARG A 289 16.58 16.79 -6.82
C ARG A 289 16.42 16.57 -8.32
N GLU A 290 16.47 17.65 -9.10
CA GLU A 290 16.37 17.58 -10.56
C GLU A 290 17.51 16.73 -11.15
N SER A 291 18.75 17.02 -10.75
CA SER A 291 19.94 16.31 -11.26
C SER A 291 19.97 14.84 -10.86
N TYR A 292 19.52 14.51 -9.66
CA TYR A 292 19.48 13.15 -9.14
C TYR A 292 18.36 12.32 -9.78
N LEU A 293 17.15 12.86 -9.87
CA LEU A 293 16.02 12.17 -10.51
C LEU A 293 16.18 11.98 -12.01
N ALA A 294 16.97 12.85 -12.68
CA ALA A 294 17.34 12.63 -14.07
C ALA A 294 18.16 11.34 -14.28
N GLN A 295 18.95 10.93 -13.28
CA GLN A 295 19.74 9.70 -13.32
C GLN A 295 19.01 8.50 -12.71
N TYR A 296 18.23 8.73 -11.65
CA TYR A 296 17.53 7.69 -10.90
C TYR A 296 16.02 7.97 -10.83
N PRO A 297 15.29 7.92 -11.96
CA PRO A 297 13.86 8.28 -12.03
C PRO A 297 12.95 7.30 -11.28
N TRP A 298 13.48 6.16 -10.83
CA TRP A 298 12.75 5.16 -10.07
C TRP A 298 12.68 5.51 -8.58
N VAL A 299 13.50 6.42 -8.06
CA VAL A 299 13.55 6.76 -6.62
C VAL A 299 12.26 7.46 -6.20
N ASP A 300 11.65 6.98 -5.12
CA ASP A 300 10.48 7.61 -4.50
C ASP A 300 10.86 8.79 -3.61
N GLU A 301 9.87 9.64 -3.30
CA GLU A 301 10.08 10.87 -2.52
C GLU A 301 10.61 10.59 -1.10
N ASN A 302 10.23 9.47 -0.49
CA ASN A 302 10.65 9.11 0.86
C ASN A 302 12.16 8.79 0.90
N ASN A 303 12.63 7.97 -0.04
CA ASN A 303 14.05 7.68 -0.19
C ASN A 303 14.83 8.92 -0.62
N LEU A 304 14.26 9.76 -1.47
CA LEU A 304 14.87 11.00 -1.93
C LEU A 304 15.10 11.99 -0.77
N ALA A 305 14.08 12.25 0.04
CA ALA A 305 14.17 13.13 1.20
C ALA A 305 15.21 12.61 2.22
N ARG A 306 15.17 11.31 2.53
CA ARG A 306 16.12 10.68 3.46
C ARG A 306 17.56 10.75 2.96
N LEU A 307 17.77 10.53 1.66
CA LEU A 307 19.09 10.56 1.04
C LEU A 307 19.67 11.97 1.12
N PHE A 308 18.85 12.97 0.82
CA PHE A 308 19.23 14.37 0.95
C PHE A 308 19.59 14.75 2.38
N SER A 309 18.70 14.51 3.35
CA SER A 309 18.97 14.84 4.75
C SER A 309 20.25 14.18 5.27
N THR A 310 20.51 12.94 4.87
CA THR A 310 21.72 12.21 5.24
C THR A 310 22.96 12.80 4.60
N GLY A 311 22.93 13.08 3.29
CA GLY A 311 24.07 13.67 2.59
C GLY A 311 24.39 15.08 3.08
N MET A 312 23.37 15.88 3.37
CA MET A 312 23.52 17.20 4.00
C MET A 312 24.14 17.08 5.40
N TYR A 313 23.77 16.08 6.20
CA TYR A 313 24.44 15.88 7.48
C TYR A 313 25.96 15.65 7.31
N TYR A 314 26.36 14.79 6.37
CA TYR A 314 27.78 14.48 6.15
C TYR A 314 28.56 15.62 5.53
N ALA A 315 28.03 16.29 4.50
CA ALA A 315 28.72 17.40 3.84
C ALA A 315 29.08 18.53 4.83
N TRP A 316 28.21 18.81 5.80
CA TRP A 316 28.47 19.84 6.80
C TRP A 316 29.38 19.40 7.92
N LYS A 317 29.25 18.14 8.34
CA LYS A 317 30.15 17.56 9.31
C LYS A 317 31.60 17.60 8.82
N ASP A 318 31.79 17.46 7.50
CA ASP A 318 33.10 17.52 6.85
C ASP A 318 33.55 18.95 6.48
N GLY A 319 32.81 19.98 6.92
CA GLY A 319 33.20 21.38 6.78
C GLY A 319 32.93 22.00 5.41
N VAL A 320 32.13 21.36 4.55
CA VAL A 320 31.75 21.94 3.25
C VAL A 320 30.81 23.13 3.47
N GLY A 321 31.19 24.30 2.93
CA GLY A 321 30.40 25.52 3.01
C GLY A 321 30.62 26.37 4.29
N GLN A 322 31.78 26.22 4.94
CA GLN A 322 32.30 27.20 5.91
C GLN A 322 33.00 28.36 5.22
#